data_AF-A0A0M4JJ43-F1
#
_entry.id   AF-A0A0M4JJ43-F1
#
_cell.length_a   1.000
_cell.length_b   1.000
_cell.length_c   1.000
_cell.angle_alpha   90.00
_cell.angle_beta   90.00
_cell.angle_gamma   90.00
#
_symmetry.space_group_name_H-M   'P 1'
#
loop_
_entity.id
_entity.type
_entity.pdbx_description
1 polymer ?
#
loop_
_entity_poly.entity_id
_entity_poly.type
_entity_poly.pdbx_seq_one_letter_code
_entity_poly.pdbx_strand_id
1 'polypeptide(L)'
;MENIVKNLPEKPGCYLYKNKKEQIIYVGKAKNLKKRVSSYFNKAHNYKTTQLVRNICDIETIVTENEKESLILEQNLIKKYRPRYNIVLNDDKKYPYIAITKEQDPIYVYTRNFDNKNQISFGPLPDGTSARNILKTLERIYPLRRCKGNLGKPCIHFHIDQCSGACFKEVEPKYYQDQITKVKNFFNRTNDDFKNKLEEKMIIAADNLQFEEAQRIKEIIAHLNFSIVEQFVDFNDNLNRDVFNYFETEEYICFVVLFYRSGKLILKDQLIIKNSLEDLVSLFENFIMQIYLKNMLPDYIILPPILKNTSLNFLFQEKITYGNDETSLKILDLAKNNAQEYIRQQELYKNQKSISKEELLDNLQKTLKLPNYPYHIEMFDVANILDEFVTGAMVVFKGAQPSFNDFRKYNIIIDEKGDFQRMQNMIYRRYQKEVGEQKNLPDLIIMDGGKIQVSAAKSQLELLDLNIPIIGLVKNDKHKTEYILNHDSQEIYLDKSQEVFKFLELIQERVHNYAIAGFRKKHNKSFTRDDLSAIKGVGEKMIQKINTQFPSRMDFYNASFEEIKSIVKKDEIVLAIKEIKNQLDNKK
;
A
#
# COMPACT_ATOMS: atom_id res chain seq x y z
N MET A 1 13.68 43.56 1.44
CA MET A 1 14.43 42.37 1.00
C MET A 1 15.85 42.68 0.57
N GLU A 2 16.08 43.58 -0.39
CA GLU A 2 17.43 43.86 -0.93
C GLU A 2 18.48 44.21 0.15
N ASN A 3 18.08 44.96 1.18
CA ASN A 3 18.99 45.33 2.27
C ASN A 3 19.37 44.14 3.18
N ILE A 4 18.44 43.19 3.37
CA ILE A 4 18.68 41.95 4.14
C ILE A 4 19.68 41.07 3.38
N VAL A 5 19.48 40.91 2.07
CA VAL A 5 20.33 40.07 1.21
C VAL A 5 21.77 40.58 1.13
N LYS A 6 21.97 41.91 1.09
CA LYS A 6 23.32 42.52 1.06
C LYS A 6 24.14 42.26 2.33
N ASN A 7 23.47 42.12 3.48
CA ASN A 7 24.11 41.95 4.79
C ASN A 7 24.31 40.47 5.19
N LEU A 8 23.98 39.51 4.32
CA LEU A 8 24.18 38.09 4.61
C LEU A 8 25.67 37.72 4.66
N PRO A 9 26.06 36.78 5.53
CA PRO A 9 27.45 36.35 5.65
C PRO A 9 27.92 35.56 4.42
N GLU A 10 29.20 35.68 4.11
CA GLU A 10 29.88 34.89 3.07
C GLU A 10 30.42 33.56 3.61
N LYS A 11 29.65 32.92 4.50
CA LYS A 11 29.97 31.65 5.17
C LYS A 11 29.01 30.54 4.71
N PRO A 12 29.38 29.25 4.88
CA PRO A 12 28.46 28.15 4.67
C PRO A 12 27.35 28.14 5.73
N GLY A 13 26.20 27.58 5.38
CA GLY A 13 25.08 27.46 6.31
C GLY A 13 23.75 27.16 5.64
N CYS A 14 22.68 27.24 6.42
CA CYS A 14 21.30 27.09 5.96
C CYS A 14 20.58 28.44 5.91
N TYR A 15 19.70 28.62 4.94
CA TYR A 15 18.77 29.74 4.86
C TYR A 15 17.33 29.23 4.90
N LEU A 16 16.45 29.98 5.56
CA LEU A 16 15.04 29.66 5.75
C LEU A 16 14.20 30.84 5.26
N TYR A 17 13.27 30.57 4.36
CA TYR A 17 12.33 31.56 3.85
C TYR A 17 11.02 31.47 4.63
N LYS A 18 10.52 32.61 5.09
CA LYS A 18 9.26 32.72 5.83
C LYS A 18 8.22 33.51 5.03
N ASN A 19 6.94 33.18 5.21
CA ASN A 19 5.83 33.93 4.65
C ASN A 19 5.35 35.06 5.58
N LYS A 20 4.29 35.80 5.18
CA LYS A 20 3.66 36.87 5.99
C LYS A 20 3.17 36.41 7.36
N LYS A 21 2.94 35.11 7.56
CA LYS A 21 2.51 34.50 8.83
C LYS A 21 3.68 33.92 9.63
N GLU A 22 4.92 34.31 9.29
CA GLU A 22 6.17 33.80 9.87
C GLU A 22 6.39 32.27 9.73
N GLN A 23 5.62 31.61 8.87
CA GLN A 23 5.76 30.17 8.64
C GLN A 23 6.93 29.92 7.68
N ILE A 24 7.78 28.94 8.02
CA ILE A 24 8.88 28.51 7.16
C ILE A 24 8.31 27.77 5.95
N ILE A 25 8.52 28.36 4.77
CA ILE A 25 8.00 27.85 3.48
C ILE A 25 9.07 27.15 2.65
N TYR A 26 10.35 27.45 2.90
CA TYR A 26 11.50 26.80 2.26
C TYR A 26 12.73 26.82 3.17
N VAL A 27 13.57 25.79 3.06
CA VAL A 27 14.88 25.66 3.71
C VAL A 27 15.89 25.23 2.65
N GLY A 28 17.06 25.85 2.60
CA GLY A 28 18.13 25.40 1.71
C GLY A 28 19.52 25.53 2.34
N LYS A 29 20.49 24.74 1.88
CA LYS A 29 21.92 24.89 2.21
C LYS A 29 22.67 25.76 1.20
N ALA A 30 23.76 26.36 1.65
CA ALA A 30 24.66 27.13 0.80
C ALA A 30 26.11 26.98 1.24
N LYS A 31 27.04 26.89 0.27
CA LYS A 31 28.48 27.07 0.52
C LYS A 31 28.81 28.53 0.90
N ASN A 32 28.05 29.47 0.34
CA ASN A 32 28.12 30.89 0.61
C ASN A 32 26.69 31.45 0.63
N LEU A 33 26.20 31.78 1.83
CA LEU A 33 24.82 32.22 2.06
C LEU A 33 24.47 33.46 1.24
N LYS A 34 25.34 34.49 1.24
CA LYS A 34 25.13 35.71 0.47
C LYS A 34 24.97 35.45 -1.03
N LYS A 35 25.91 34.72 -1.64
CA LYS A 35 25.86 34.41 -3.08
C LYS A 35 24.63 33.57 -3.44
N ARG A 36 24.30 32.56 -2.62
CA ARG A 36 23.16 31.67 -2.89
C ARG A 36 21.84 32.40 -2.76
N VAL A 37 21.60 33.13 -1.68
CA VAL A 37 20.33 33.85 -1.48
C VAL A 37 20.15 34.96 -2.52
N SER A 38 21.22 35.70 -2.85
CA SER A 38 21.18 36.75 -3.89
C SER A 38 20.75 36.19 -5.26
N SER A 39 21.07 34.93 -5.56
CA SER A 39 20.69 34.32 -6.83
C SER A 39 19.18 34.12 -7.01
N TYR A 40 18.39 34.08 -5.92
CA TYR A 40 16.92 33.98 -5.93
C TYR A 40 16.21 35.32 -6.18
N PHE A 41 16.93 36.43 -6.20
CA PHE A 41 16.34 37.76 -6.39
C PHE A 41 16.88 38.48 -7.64
N ASN A 42 18.00 38.01 -8.20
CA ASN A 42 18.71 38.70 -9.29
C ASN A 42 18.55 38.04 -10.68
N LYS A 43 17.85 36.90 -10.83
CA LYS A 43 17.71 36.18 -12.11
C LYS A 43 16.25 36.11 -12.58
N ALA A 44 16.04 35.92 -13.88
CA ALA A 44 14.71 35.57 -14.40
C ALA A 44 14.31 34.18 -13.86
N HIS A 45 13.15 34.10 -13.21
CA HIS A 45 12.69 32.91 -12.47
C HIS A 45 11.50 32.23 -13.17
N ASN A 46 11.40 30.89 -13.13
CA ASN A 46 10.20 30.20 -13.62
C ASN A 46 8.98 30.50 -12.73
N TYR A 47 7.78 30.11 -13.16
CA TYR A 47 6.54 30.35 -12.43
C TYR A 47 6.56 29.89 -10.95
N LYS A 48 7.14 28.74 -10.62
CA LYS A 48 7.24 28.23 -9.24
C LYS A 48 8.26 28.99 -8.40
N THR A 49 9.45 29.28 -8.93
CA THR A 49 10.47 30.05 -8.20
C THR A 49 9.98 31.49 -8.02
N THR A 50 9.30 32.06 -9.01
CA THR A 50 8.59 33.33 -8.90
C THR A 50 7.49 33.28 -7.85
N GLN A 51 6.72 32.19 -7.78
CA GLN A 51 5.70 31.99 -6.74
C GLN A 51 6.30 31.84 -5.34
N LEU A 52 7.43 31.15 -5.20
CA LEU A 52 8.19 31.06 -3.96
C LEU A 52 8.63 32.45 -3.53
N VAL A 53 9.37 33.17 -4.40
CA VAL A 53 9.92 34.51 -4.15
C VAL A 53 8.83 35.51 -3.76
N ARG A 54 7.66 35.48 -4.44
CA ARG A 54 6.49 36.31 -4.11
C ARG A 54 5.95 36.06 -2.70
N ASN A 55 6.14 34.86 -2.17
CA ASN A 55 5.67 34.47 -0.85
C ASN A 55 6.73 34.66 0.25
N ILE A 56 7.96 35.07 -0.09
CA ILE A 56 9.01 35.34 0.90
C ILE A 56 8.78 36.73 1.49
N CYS A 57 8.68 36.81 2.81
CA CYS A 57 8.55 38.05 3.56
C CYS A 57 9.74 38.28 4.48
N ASP A 58 10.38 37.20 4.95
CA ASP A 58 11.53 37.25 5.81
C ASP A 58 12.52 36.10 5.51
N ILE A 59 13.79 36.30 5.84
CA ILE A 59 14.91 35.37 5.60
C ILE A 59 15.67 35.19 6.91
N GLU A 60 15.72 33.96 7.40
CA GLU A 60 16.57 33.57 8.52
C GLU A 60 17.76 32.76 8.01
N THR A 61 18.94 32.89 8.65
CA THR A 61 20.12 32.10 8.29
C THR A 61 20.78 31.52 9.52
N ILE A 62 21.31 30.31 9.37
CA ILE A 62 22.08 29.60 10.40
C ILE A 62 23.44 29.27 9.78
N VAL A 63 24.49 29.92 10.26
CA VAL A 63 25.87 29.69 9.79
C VAL A 63 26.39 28.39 10.38
N THR A 64 27.13 27.62 9.58
CA THR A 64 27.83 26.40 10.01
C THR A 64 29.33 26.53 9.77
N GLU A 65 30.14 25.64 10.35
CA GLU A 65 31.60 25.71 10.19
C GLU A 65 32.03 25.22 8.81
N ASN A 66 31.31 24.24 8.27
CA ASN A 66 31.63 23.60 7.00
C ASN A 66 30.38 23.15 6.22
N GLU A 67 30.59 22.69 4.98
CA GLU A 67 29.51 22.24 4.09
C GLU A 67 28.78 21.00 4.62
N LYS A 68 29.50 20.07 5.27
CA LYS A 68 28.93 18.83 5.81
C LYS A 68 27.89 19.13 6.90
N GLU A 69 28.19 20.07 7.80
CA GLU A 69 27.25 20.54 8.80
C GLU A 69 26.04 21.23 8.18
N SER A 70 26.24 22.09 7.18
CA SER A 70 25.13 22.75 6.48
C SER A 70 24.17 21.75 5.85
N LEU A 71 24.70 20.65 5.32
CA LEU A 71 23.92 19.58 4.72
C LEU A 71 23.11 18.80 5.77
N ILE A 72 23.72 18.44 6.90
CA ILE A 72 23.01 17.75 8.01
C ILE A 72 21.95 18.66 8.61
N LEU A 73 22.28 19.94 8.82
CA LEU A 73 21.38 20.94 9.40
C LEU A 73 20.16 21.18 8.50
N GLU A 74 20.36 21.34 7.19
CA GLU A 74 19.27 21.51 6.21
C GLU A 74 18.27 20.36 6.33
N GLN A 75 18.76 19.12 6.37
CA GLN A 75 17.91 17.94 6.49
C GLN A 75 17.11 17.92 7.79
N ASN A 76 17.74 18.27 8.92
CA ASN A 76 17.06 18.37 10.20
C ASN A 76 15.96 19.45 10.19
N LEU A 77 16.20 20.59 9.55
CA LEU A 77 15.25 21.69 9.43
C LEU A 77 14.10 21.35 8.48
N ILE A 78 14.37 20.72 7.33
CA ILE A 78 13.32 20.21 6.42
C ILE A 78 12.43 19.21 7.15
N LYS A 79 13.01 18.30 7.94
CA LYS A 79 12.24 17.33 8.74
C LYS A 79 11.39 18.01 9.82
N LYS A 80 11.96 19.00 10.51
CA LYS A 80 11.29 19.72 11.60
C LYS A 80 10.10 20.54 11.09
N TYR A 81 10.28 21.27 9.97
CA TYR A 81 9.32 22.25 9.51
C TYR A 81 8.45 21.78 8.35
N ARG A 82 8.83 20.71 7.64
CA ARG A 82 8.21 20.21 6.40
C ARG A 82 7.73 21.32 5.47
N PRO A 83 8.66 22.19 5.02
CA PRO A 83 8.27 23.40 4.32
C PRO A 83 7.60 23.07 2.99
N ARG A 84 6.55 23.81 2.65
CA ARG A 84 5.68 23.54 1.50
C ARG A 84 6.43 23.45 0.16
N TYR A 85 7.49 24.22 -0.02
CA TYR A 85 8.23 24.28 -1.29
C TYR A 85 9.46 23.37 -1.33
N ASN A 86 9.86 22.75 -0.21
CA ASN A 86 10.92 21.75 -0.24
C ASN A 86 10.41 20.44 -0.82
N ILE A 87 11.31 19.73 -1.50
CA ILE A 87 11.06 18.33 -1.86
C ILE A 87 11.10 17.51 -0.58
N VAL A 88 9.95 16.99 -0.18
CA VAL A 88 9.82 16.07 0.94
C VAL A 88 9.34 14.75 0.35
N LEU A 89 10.15 13.69 0.48
CA LEU A 89 9.71 12.34 0.18
C LEU A 89 8.49 12.01 1.04
N ASN A 90 7.47 11.41 0.42
CA ASN A 90 6.31 10.94 1.16
C ASN A 90 6.77 9.99 2.28
N ASP A 91 6.36 10.30 3.51
CA ASP A 91 6.85 9.69 4.75
C ASP A 91 6.42 8.21 4.92
N ASP A 92 5.57 7.72 4.01
CA ASP A 92 4.95 6.39 4.02
C ASP A 92 5.88 5.28 3.54
N LYS A 93 6.91 5.60 2.76
CA LYS A 93 7.87 4.60 2.24
C LYS A 93 8.93 4.31 3.29
N LYS A 94 8.60 3.43 4.24
CA LYS A 94 9.55 2.89 5.22
C LYS A 94 9.85 1.44 4.91
N TYR A 95 11.11 1.14 4.61
CA TYR A 95 11.51 -0.21 4.25
C TYR A 95 11.58 -1.11 5.48
N PRO A 96 11.10 -2.35 5.39
CA PRO A 96 11.19 -3.30 6.50
C PRO A 96 12.63 -3.80 6.68
N TYR A 97 13.03 -3.90 7.94
CA TYR A 97 14.29 -4.49 8.40
C TYR A 97 14.00 -5.55 9.46
N ILE A 98 14.89 -6.53 9.54
CA ILE A 98 14.98 -7.46 10.67
C ILE A 98 16.28 -7.15 11.41
N ALA A 99 16.19 -6.85 12.69
CA ALA A 99 17.33 -6.54 13.54
C ALA A 99 17.47 -7.55 14.68
N ILE A 100 18.68 -7.67 15.21
CA ILE A 100 18.99 -8.41 16.43
C ILE A 100 19.50 -7.40 17.46
N THR A 101 18.93 -7.40 18.67
CA THR A 101 19.32 -6.47 19.74
C THR A 101 20.69 -6.80 20.32
N LYS A 102 21.32 -5.82 20.99
CA LYS A 102 22.65 -5.95 21.62
C LYS A 102 22.61 -6.33 23.10
N GLU A 103 21.44 -6.72 23.60
CA GLU A 103 21.27 -7.11 25.01
C GLU A 103 21.94 -8.46 25.30
N GLN A 104 22.12 -8.82 26.58
CA GLN A 104 22.72 -10.09 27.00
C GLN A 104 21.99 -11.29 26.37
N ASP A 105 20.66 -11.23 26.35
CA ASP A 105 19.81 -12.19 25.65
C ASP A 105 19.19 -11.52 24.41
N PRO A 106 19.81 -11.63 23.23
CA PRO A 106 19.36 -10.94 22.05
C PRO A 106 17.96 -11.40 21.61
N ILE A 107 17.18 -10.47 21.06
CA ILE A 107 15.86 -10.73 20.46
C ILE A 107 15.86 -10.28 19.00
N TYR A 108 14.99 -10.91 18.20
CA TYR A 108 14.68 -10.39 16.87
C TYR A 108 13.71 -9.20 16.96
N VAL A 109 13.91 -8.21 16.10
CA VAL A 109 13.07 -7.01 16.00
C VAL A 109 12.73 -6.74 14.54
N TYR A 110 11.44 -6.72 14.23
CA TYR A 110 10.95 -6.12 13.00
C TYR A 110 10.85 -4.61 13.18
N THR A 111 11.53 -3.84 12.34
CA THR A 111 11.44 -2.37 12.34
C THR A 111 11.34 -1.85 10.92
N ARG A 112 10.77 -0.65 10.76
CA ARG A 112 10.85 0.08 9.49
C ARG A 112 11.72 1.34 9.56
N ASN A 113 12.32 1.58 10.72
CA ASN A 113 13.32 2.61 10.94
C ASN A 113 14.58 1.89 11.38
N PHE A 114 15.67 2.09 10.65
CA PHE A 114 16.97 1.58 11.05
C PHE A 114 17.39 2.22 12.39
N ASP A 115 17.91 1.39 13.31
CA ASP A 115 18.42 1.82 14.61
C ASP A 115 19.82 1.23 14.82
N ASN A 116 20.80 2.14 14.95
CA ASN A 116 22.21 1.82 15.20
C ASN A 116 22.47 1.16 16.56
N LYS A 117 21.50 1.16 17.49
CA LYS A 117 21.63 0.50 18.79
C LYS A 117 21.51 -1.02 18.70
N ASN A 118 20.96 -1.54 17.61
CA ASN A 118 20.88 -2.97 17.37
C ASN A 118 22.29 -3.56 17.13
N GLN A 119 22.48 -4.82 17.50
CA GLN A 119 23.74 -5.53 17.27
C GLN A 119 23.98 -5.75 15.77
N ILE A 120 22.92 -6.12 15.04
CA ILE A 120 22.94 -6.28 13.59
C ILE A 120 21.56 -6.01 13.00
N SER A 121 21.51 -5.50 11.77
CA SER A 121 20.28 -5.30 11.01
C SER A 121 20.43 -5.85 9.60
N PHE A 122 19.36 -6.41 9.07
CA PHE A 122 19.26 -7.00 7.74
C PHE A 122 18.14 -6.31 6.97
N GLY A 123 18.47 -5.76 5.80
CA GLY A 123 17.53 -5.08 4.92
C GLY A 123 18.17 -3.95 4.10
N PRO A 124 17.37 -3.11 3.44
CA PRO A 124 15.92 -3.15 3.37
C PRO A 124 15.41 -4.41 2.67
N LEU A 125 14.29 -4.95 3.14
CA LEU A 125 13.61 -6.10 2.54
C LEU A 125 12.49 -5.63 1.59
N PRO A 126 12.05 -6.47 0.62
CA PRO A 126 11.14 -6.04 -0.45
C PRO A 126 9.82 -5.47 0.07
N ASP A 127 9.19 -6.17 1.00
CA ASP A 127 7.91 -5.79 1.58
C ASP A 127 7.72 -6.34 3.00
N GLY A 128 6.73 -5.78 3.70
CA GLY A 128 6.47 -6.11 5.10
C GLY A 128 5.95 -7.53 5.34
N THR A 129 5.33 -8.16 4.35
CA THR A 129 4.87 -9.55 4.42
C THR A 129 6.07 -10.48 4.30
N SER A 130 6.91 -10.29 3.29
CA SER A 130 8.15 -11.05 3.09
C SER A 130 9.07 -10.96 4.31
N ALA A 131 9.26 -9.76 4.85
CA ALA A 131 10.06 -9.56 6.06
C ALA A 131 9.52 -10.31 7.29
N ARG A 132 8.20 -10.31 7.50
CA ARG A 132 7.59 -11.07 8.63
C ARG A 132 7.72 -12.57 8.43
N ASN A 133 7.64 -13.05 7.20
CA ASN A 133 7.79 -14.48 6.89
C ASN A 133 9.24 -14.94 7.12
N ILE A 134 10.22 -14.17 6.67
CA ILE A 134 11.65 -14.42 6.97
C ILE A 134 11.87 -14.43 8.48
N LEU A 135 11.33 -13.44 9.21
CA LEU A 135 11.45 -13.37 10.67
C LEU A 135 10.90 -14.65 11.35
N LYS A 136 9.69 -15.10 10.99
CA LYS A 136 9.11 -16.34 11.52
C LYS A 136 9.99 -17.55 11.25
N THR A 137 10.63 -17.61 10.09
CA THR A 137 11.57 -18.68 9.73
C THR A 137 12.81 -18.64 10.62
N LEU A 138 13.41 -17.46 10.81
CA LEU A 138 14.58 -17.28 11.67
C LEU A 138 14.27 -17.66 13.12
N GLU A 139 13.13 -17.24 13.66
CA GLU A 139 12.69 -17.57 15.02
C GLU A 139 12.50 -19.09 15.24
N ARG A 140 12.28 -19.86 14.18
CA ARG A 140 12.12 -21.32 14.24
C ARG A 140 13.43 -22.07 14.09
N ILE A 141 14.30 -21.62 13.19
CA ILE A 141 15.51 -22.37 12.83
C ILE A 141 16.71 -21.92 13.69
N TYR A 142 16.77 -20.62 14.01
CA TYR A 142 17.84 -20.00 14.78
C TYR A 142 17.25 -19.27 16.01
N PRO A 143 16.63 -20.01 16.95
CA PRO A 143 15.87 -19.41 18.04
C PRO A 143 16.74 -18.51 18.93
N LEU A 144 16.30 -17.26 19.08
CA LEU A 144 16.83 -16.30 20.05
C LEU A 144 15.86 -16.19 21.25
N ARG A 145 16.01 -15.17 22.10
CA ARG A 145 14.99 -14.87 23.11
C ARG A 145 13.78 -14.22 22.43
N ARG A 146 12.57 -14.57 22.89
CA ARG A 146 11.30 -13.99 22.37
C ARG A 146 10.55 -13.11 23.36
N CYS A 147 10.68 -13.38 24.65
CA CYS A 147 9.90 -12.70 25.68
C CYS A 147 10.68 -11.55 26.31
N LYS A 148 9.96 -10.50 26.70
CA LYS A 148 10.51 -9.36 27.44
C LYS A 148 10.32 -9.64 28.94
N GLY A 149 11.40 -9.95 29.65
CA GLY A 149 11.38 -10.21 31.10
C GLY A 149 11.61 -11.68 31.52
N ASN A 150 11.75 -11.87 32.84
CA ASN A 150 11.91 -13.18 33.49
C ASN A 150 10.52 -13.70 33.86
N LEU A 151 10.17 -14.89 33.36
CA LEU A 151 8.87 -15.53 33.60
C LEU A 151 8.94 -16.55 34.76
N GLY A 152 10.15 -16.93 35.20
CA GLY A 152 10.38 -17.93 36.24
C GLY A 152 9.98 -19.37 35.84
N LYS A 153 9.39 -19.57 34.66
CA LYS A 153 8.95 -20.87 34.14
C LYS A 153 9.09 -20.94 32.61
N PRO A 154 9.28 -22.13 32.03
CA PRO A 154 9.36 -22.30 30.59
C PRO A 154 8.04 -21.90 29.91
N CYS A 155 8.15 -21.23 28.76
CA CYS A 155 7.00 -20.82 27.96
C CYS A 155 6.78 -21.79 26.79
N ILE A 156 5.61 -21.68 26.14
CA ILE A 156 5.26 -22.54 24.99
C ILE A 156 6.34 -22.51 23.90
N HIS A 157 6.91 -21.34 23.61
CA HIS A 157 7.95 -21.18 22.58
C HIS A 157 9.24 -21.92 22.92
N PHE A 158 9.56 -22.07 24.21
CA PHE A 158 10.70 -22.89 24.63
C PHE A 158 10.39 -24.38 24.44
N HIS A 159 9.19 -24.83 24.81
CA HIS A 159 8.78 -26.23 24.66
C HIS A 159 8.71 -26.72 23.21
N ILE A 160 8.60 -25.80 22.26
CA ILE A 160 8.59 -26.10 20.82
C ILE A 160 9.90 -25.69 20.13
N ASP A 161 10.98 -25.49 20.88
CA ASP A 161 12.33 -25.14 20.39
C ASP A 161 12.42 -23.85 19.55
N GLN A 162 11.51 -22.89 19.79
CA GLN A 162 11.50 -21.57 19.13
C GLN A 162 11.97 -20.44 20.06
N CYS A 163 12.59 -20.77 21.18
CA CYS A 163 13.10 -19.79 22.14
C CYS A 163 14.28 -20.39 22.92
N SER A 164 15.30 -19.58 23.16
CA SER A 164 16.47 -19.95 23.98
C SER A 164 16.13 -20.32 25.44
N GLY A 165 15.03 -19.79 25.98
CA GLY A 165 14.60 -20.05 27.36
C GLY A 165 15.22 -19.15 28.42
N ALA A 166 15.92 -18.07 28.03
CA ALA A 166 16.55 -17.11 28.95
C ALA A 166 15.61 -16.44 29.97
N CYS A 167 14.30 -16.64 29.86
CA CYS A 167 13.32 -16.15 30.82
C CYS A 167 13.13 -17.03 32.05
N PHE A 168 13.79 -18.18 32.16
CA PHE A 168 13.72 -19.02 33.37
C PHE A 168 15.02 -19.75 33.69
N LYS A 169 15.97 -19.77 32.74
CA LYS A 169 17.32 -20.32 32.92
C LYS A 169 18.37 -19.36 32.38
N GLU A 170 19.60 -19.51 32.82
CA GLU A 170 20.74 -18.85 32.20
C GLU A 170 21.09 -19.54 30.87
N VAL A 171 21.42 -18.75 29.85
CA VAL A 171 21.81 -19.23 28.52
C VAL A 171 23.20 -18.70 28.22
N GLU A 172 24.11 -19.59 27.82
CA GLU A 172 25.48 -19.20 27.53
C GLU A 172 25.56 -18.22 26.35
N PRO A 173 26.39 -17.16 26.44
CA PRO A 173 26.59 -16.22 25.33
C PRO A 173 27.05 -16.89 24.02
N LYS A 174 27.78 -18.01 24.12
CA LYS A 174 28.25 -18.79 22.97
C LYS A 174 27.10 -19.33 22.12
N TYR A 175 26.01 -19.77 22.75
CA TYR A 175 24.80 -20.21 22.05
C TYR A 175 24.27 -19.09 21.13
N TYR A 176 24.16 -17.87 21.64
CA TYR A 176 23.68 -16.74 20.85
C TYR A 176 24.64 -16.36 19.72
N GLN A 177 25.95 -16.40 19.95
CA GLN A 177 26.94 -16.15 18.91
C GLN A 177 26.83 -17.15 17.76
N ASP A 178 26.61 -18.44 18.07
CA ASP A 178 26.43 -19.47 17.06
C ASP A 178 25.16 -19.25 16.23
N GLN A 179 24.04 -18.90 16.88
CA GLN A 179 22.80 -18.59 16.17
C GLN A 179 22.94 -17.33 15.30
N ILE A 180 23.51 -16.25 15.83
CA ILE A 180 23.72 -14.99 15.09
C ILE A 180 24.63 -15.21 13.89
N THR A 181 25.66 -16.06 14.01
CA THR A 181 26.55 -16.40 12.89
C THR A 181 25.80 -17.14 11.79
N LYS A 182 24.90 -18.08 12.15
CA LYS A 182 24.03 -18.76 11.18
C LYS A 182 23.07 -17.80 10.48
N VAL A 183 22.49 -16.83 11.23
CA VAL A 183 21.63 -15.79 10.66
C VAL A 183 22.41 -14.88 9.70
N LYS A 184 23.63 -14.47 10.08
CA LYS A 184 24.52 -13.70 9.18
C LYS A 184 24.78 -14.46 7.88
N ASN A 185 25.09 -15.75 7.97
CA ASN A 185 25.33 -16.58 6.80
C ASN A 185 24.09 -16.74 5.93
N PHE A 186 22.90 -16.82 6.54
CA PHE A 186 21.62 -16.86 5.83
C PHE A 186 21.39 -15.61 4.98
N PHE A 187 21.74 -14.42 5.46
CA PHE A 187 21.59 -13.18 4.69
C PHE A 187 22.76 -12.88 3.76
N ASN A 188 23.99 -13.29 4.10
CA ASN A 188 25.20 -12.96 3.35
C ASN A 188 25.46 -13.86 2.15
N ARG A 189 24.90 -15.07 2.12
CA ARG A 189 25.03 -15.97 0.98
C ARG A 189 23.63 -16.26 0.46
N THR A 190 23.38 -15.96 -0.80
CA THR A 190 22.37 -16.67 -1.58
C THR A 190 22.85 -18.10 -1.73
N ASN A 191 22.76 -18.85 -0.63
CA ASN A 191 23.32 -20.17 -0.51
C ASN A 191 22.32 -21.12 -1.14
N ASP A 192 22.63 -21.55 -2.36
CA ASP A 192 22.10 -22.81 -2.87
C ASP A 192 22.28 -23.90 -1.81
N ASP A 193 23.36 -23.90 -1.00
CA ASP A 193 23.54 -24.85 0.11
C ASP A 193 22.47 -24.77 1.23
N PHE A 194 21.90 -23.59 1.53
CA PHE A 194 20.84 -23.44 2.53
C PHE A 194 19.48 -23.82 1.95
N LYS A 195 19.24 -23.40 0.70
CA LYS A 195 18.08 -23.83 -0.07
C LYS A 195 18.06 -25.35 -0.23
N ASN A 196 19.19 -25.94 -0.61
CA ASN A 196 19.38 -27.39 -0.75
C ASN A 196 19.13 -28.11 0.58
N LYS A 197 19.58 -27.58 1.72
CA LYS A 197 19.27 -28.13 3.04
C LYS A 197 17.79 -28.02 3.42
N LEU A 198 17.11 -26.94 3.02
CA LEU A 198 15.67 -26.83 3.20
C LEU A 198 14.92 -27.78 2.26
N GLU A 199 15.36 -27.92 1.02
CA GLU A 199 14.79 -28.87 0.06
C GLU A 199 14.98 -30.31 0.53
N GLU A 200 16.17 -30.66 1.03
CA GLU A 200 16.47 -31.97 1.62
C GLU A 200 15.57 -32.22 2.84
N LYS A 201 15.42 -31.25 3.75
CA LYS A 201 14.49 -31.37 4.89
C LYS A 201 13.02 -31.47 4.47
N MET A 202 12.63 -30.77 3.41
CA MET A 202 11.28 -30.86 2.84
C MET A 202 11.02 -32.25 2.28
N ILE A 203 11.98 -32.82 1.56
CA ILE A 203 11.92 -34.18 1.02
C ILE A 203 11.83 -35.19 2.16
N ILE A 204 12.71 -35.09 3.17
CA ILE A 204 12.66 -35.96 4.36
C ILE A 204 11.31 -35.85 5.09
N ALA A 205 10.75 -34.65 5.23
CA ALA A 205 9.43 -34.46 5.84
C ALA A 205 8.31 -35.10 4.99
N ALA A 206 8.37 -34.96 3.67
CA ALA A 206 7.42 -35.60 2.75
C ALA A 206 7.52 -37.14 2.79
N ASP A 207 8.75 -37.68 2.78
CA ASP A 207 9.03 -39.12 2.88
C ASP A 207 8.53 -39.71 4.20
N ASN A 208 8.60 -38.93 5.28
CA ASN A 208 8.04 -39.29 6.59
C ASN A 208 6.53 -39.01 6.72
N LEU A 209 5.82 -38.71 5.61
CA LEU A 209 4.38 -38.39 5.57
C LEU A 209 3.97 -37.17 6.41
N GLN A 210 4.92 -36.27 6.70
CA GLN A 210 4.71 -35.01 7.43
C GLN A 210 4.36 -33.87 6.46
N PHE A 211 3.23 -33.99 5.77
CA PHE A 211 2.86 -33.08 4.67
C PHE A 211 2.71 -31.61 5.08
N GLU A 212 2.24 -31.33 6.30
CA GLU A 212 2.17 -29.95 6.81
C GLU A 212 3.55 -29.32 6.96
N GLU A 213 4.53 -30.08 7.44
CA GLU A 213 5.91 -29.60 7.61
C GLU A 213 6.60 -29.44 6.25
N ALA A 214 6.40 -30.37 5.33
CA ALA A 214 6.88 -30.27 3.96
C ALA A 214 6.30 -29.03 3.25
N GLN A 215 4.99 -28.82 3.32
CA GLN A 215 4.32 -27.65 2.75
C GLN A 215 4.82 -26.34 3.37
N ARG A 216 5.05 -26.34 4.68
CA ARG A 216 5.62 -25.19 5.40
C ARG A 216 7.05 -24.87 4.95
N ILE A 217 7.90 -25.88 4.73
CA ILE A 217 9.26 -25.67 4.23
C ILE A 217 9.22 -25.20 2.77
N LYS A 218 8.31 -25.74 1.95
CA LYS A 218 8.06 -25.28 0.58
C LYS A 218 7.70 -23.80 0.51
N GLU A 219 6.83 -23.34 1.41
CA GLU A 219 6.49 -21.92 1.54
C GLU A 219 7.69 -21.07 1.92
N ILE A 220 8.55 -21.56 2.82
CA ILE A 220 9.80 -20.87 3.19
C ILE A 220 10.73 -20.73 1.97
N ILE A 221 10.91 -21.79 1.19
CA ILE A 221 11.72 -21.77 -0.04
C ILE A 221 11.11 -20.78 -1.05
N ALA A 222 9.78 -20.79 -1.23
CA ALA A 222 9.09 -19.85 -2.13
C ALA A 222 9.29 -18.38 -1.70
N HIS A 223 9.28 -18.10 -0.39
CA HIS A 223 9.55 -16.77 0.13
C HIS A 223 11.01 -16.34 0.01
N LEU A 224 11.95 -17.28 0.01
CA LEU A 224 13.37 -17.00 -0.27
C LEU A 224 13.61 -16.72 -1.76
N ASN A 225 12.78 -17.27 -2.64
CA ASN A 225 12.85 -17.03 -4.09
C ASN A 225 12.17 -15.72 -4.53
N PHE A 226 11.61 -14.93 -3.60
CA PHE A 226 11.09 -13.60 -3.93
C PHE A 226 12.26 -12.72 -4.38
N SER A 227 12.27 -12.41 -5.68
CA SER A 227 13.28 -11.64 -6.44
C SER A 227 14.29 -12.46 -7.26
N ILE A 228 13.87 -13.57 -7.88
CA ILE A 228 14.50 -14.02 -9.13
C ILE A 228 13.58 -13.61 -10.28
N VAL A 229 13.73 -12.36 -10.73
CA VAL A 229 13.29 -11.96 -12.07
C VAL A 229 14.52 -12.15 -12.97
N GLU A 230 14.42 -13.05 -13.93
CA GLU A 230 15.51 -13.57 -14.79
C GLU A 230 16.18 -12.54 -15.73
N GLN A 231 16.08 -11.23 -15.47
CA GLN A 231 16.53 -10.18 -16.38
C GLN A 231 17.39 -9.08 -15.73
N PHE A 232 17.85 -9.24 -14.49
CA PHE A 232 18.72 -8.24 -13.85
C PHE A 232 20.20 -8.64 -13.88
N VAL A 233 21.08 -7.64 -14.06
CA VAL A 233 22.53 -7.80 -13.91
C VAL A 233 22.81 -7.90 -12.41
N ASP A 234 23.13 -9.10 -11.94
CA ASP A 234 23.56 -9.36 -10.56
C ASP A 234 25.09 -9.25 -10.44
N PHE A 235 25.57 -8.92 -9.23
CA PHE A 235 26.99 -8.99 -8.90
C PHE A 235 27.32 -10.37 -8.35
N ASN A 236 28.46 -10.92 -8.77
CA ASN A 236 28.97 -12.21 -8.29
C ASN A 236 29.76 -12.06 -6.97
N ASP A 237 29.26 -11.26 -6.03
CA ASP A 237 29.86 -11.06 -4.72
C ASP A 237 28.79 -10.89 -3.63
N ASN A 238 29.22 -10.88 -2.36
CA ASN A 238 28.32 -10.78 -1.22
C ASN A 238 28.22 -9.34 -0.67
N LEU A 239 28.51 -8.33 -1.48
CA LEU A 239 28.50 -6.93 -1.04
C LEU A 239 27.12 -6.30 -1.25
N ASN A 240 26.74 -5.45 -0.32
CA ASN A 240 25.52 -4.65 -0.39
C ASN A 240 25.80 -3.35 -1.13
N ARG A 241 24.97 -3.03 -2.11
CA ARG A 241 25.12 -1.82 -2.91
C ARG A 241 23.80 -1.11 -3.09
N ASP A 242 23.82 0.21 -3.06
CA ASP A 242 22.67 1.02 -3.47
C ASP A 242 23.08 1.81 -4.71
N VAL A 243 22.37 1.59 -5.82
CA VAL A 243 22.66 2.26 -7.10
C VAL A 243 21.63 3.34 -7.33
N PHE A 244 22.08 4.58 -7.46
CA PHE A 244 21.22 5.72 -7.74
C PHE A 244 21.41 6.17 -9.18
N ASN A 245 20.32 6.51 -9.85
CA ASN A 245 20.39 7.26 -11.10
C ASN A 245 19.13 8.11 -11.29
N TYR A 246 19.09 8.86 -12.38
CA TYR A 246 17.97 9.73 -12.70
C TYR A 246 17.73 9.78 -14.20
N PHE A 247 16.55 10.27 -14.55
CA PHE A 247 16.24 10.76 -15.89
C PHE A 247 15.46 12.06 -15.79
N GLU A 248 15.79 13.00 -16.66
CA GLU A 248 15.22 14.35 -16.66
C GLU A 248 14.62 14.64 -18.04
N THR A 249 13.40 15.14 -18.03
CA THR A 249 12.70 15.76 -19.17
C THR A 249 12.42 17.23 -18.85
N GLU A 250 11.90 17.99 -19.81
CA GLU A 250 11.52 19.39 -19.56
C GLU A 250 10.45 19.53 -18.45
N GLU A 251 9.59 18.52 -18.28
CA GLU A 251 8.50 18.57 -17.30
C GLU A 251 8.78 17.83 -15.99
N TYR A 252 9.56 16.74 -16.01
CA TYR A 252 9.76 15.87 -14.85
C TYR A 252 11.22 15.49 -14.66
N ILE A 253 11.58 15.25 -13.40
CA ILE A 253 12.79 14.53 -13.02
C ILE A 253 12.34 13.29 -12.25
N CYS A 254 12.85 12.13 -12.65
CA CYS A 254 12.65 10.87 -11.96
C CYS A 254 13.98 10.42 -11.39
N PHE A 255 14.07 10.33 -10.07
CA PHE A 255 15.18 9.69 -9.36
C PHE A 255 14.82 8.24 -9.07
N VAL A 256 15.78 7.34 -9.25
CA VAL A 256 15.63 5.90 -9.00
C VAL A 256 16.75 5.44 -8.07
N VAL A 257 16.42 4.52 -7.18
CA VAL A 257 17.38 3.75 -6.37
C VAL A 257 17.11 2.26 -6.54
N LEU A 258 18.17 1.49 -6.76
CA LEU A 258 18.17 0.03 -6.80
C LEU A 258 18.95 -0.48 -5.57
N PHE A 259 18.29 -1.25 -4.71
CA PHE A 259 18.88 -1.84 -3.52
C PHE A 259 19.36 -3.26 -3.82
N TYR A 260 20.67 -3.44 -3.89
CA TYR A 260 21.34 -4.73 -4.05
C TYR A 260 21.80 -5.25 -2.69
N ARG A 261 21.40 -6.47 -2.32
CA ARG A 261 21.88 -7.13 -1.09
C ARG A 261 22.51 -8.46 -1.46
N SER A 262 23.73 -8.67 -0.97
CA SER A 262 24.57 -9.81 -1.36
C SER A 262 24.60 -10.03 -2.87
N GLY A 263 24.89 -8.95 -3.61
CA GLY A 263 25.00 -8.96 -5.06
C GLY A 263 23.69 -9.07 -5.86
N LYS A 264 22.53 -9.31 -5.22
CA LYS A 264 21.24 -9.44 -5.91
C LYS A 264 20.34 -8.23 -5.76
N LEU A 265 19.60 -7.87 -6.80
CA LEU A 265 18.60 -6.80 -6.74
C LEU A 265 17.39 -7.25 -5.90
N ILE A 266 17.20 -6.65 -4.72
CA ILE A 266 16.10 -7.00 -3.81
C ILE A 266 14.92 -6.05 -3.95
N LEU A 267 15.19 -4.76 -4.16
CA LEU A 267 14.17 -3.72 -4.14
C LEU A 267 14.55 -2.58 -5.08
N LYS A 268 13.53 -1.95 -5.66
CA LYS A 268 13.64 -0.70 -6.42
C LYS A 268 12.70 0.33 -5.81
N ASP A 269 13.15 1.57 -5.71
CA ASP A 269 12.28 2.71 -5.41
C ASP A 269 12.56 3.90 -6.33
N GLN A 270 11.57 4.78 -6.44
CA GLN A 270 11.62 5.95 -7.30
C GLN A 270 10.87 7.13 -6.71
N LEU A 271 11.35 8.32 -7.08
CA LEU A 271 10.72 9.61 -6.81
C LEU A 271 10.58 10.39 -8.12
N ILE A 272 9.35 10.77 -8.44
CA ILE A 272 9.07 11.65 -9.57
C ILE A 272 8.70 13.03 -9.03
N ILE A 273 9.40 14.04 -9.52
CA ILE A 273 9.12 15.44 -9.24
C ILE A 273 8.90 16.19 -10.54
N LYS A 274 8.15 17.28 -10.48
CA LYS A 274 8.10 18.22 -11.61
C LYS A 274 9.44 18.91 -11.73
N ASN A 275 10.00 18.93 -12.93
CA ASN A 275 11.19 19.68 -13.22
C ASN A 275 10.96 21.15 -12.84
N SER A 276 11.88 21.66 -12.03
CA SER A 276 11.99 23.05 -11.63
C SER A 276 13.40 23.45 -11.99
N LEU A 277 13.64 24.69 -12.41
CA LEU A 277 14.99 25.22 -12.72
C LEU A 277 15.92 25.30 -11.48
N GLU A 278 15.63 24.53 -10.42
CA GLU A 278 16.56 24.25 -9.33
C GLU A 278 17.72 23.40 -9.86
N ASP A 279 18.86 23.52 -9.19
CA ASP A 279 20.06 22.75 -9.53
C ASP A 279 19.82 21.25 -9.30
N LEU A 280 19.81 20.47 -10.39
CA LEU A 280 19.58 19.03 -10.40
C LEU A 280 20.47 18.28 -9.38
N VAL A 281 21.74 18.68 -9.28
CA VAL A 281 22.70 18.08 -8.35
C VAL A 281 22.21 18.23 -6.91
N SER A 282 21.80 19.45 -6.53
CA SER A 282 21.25 19.72 -5.19
C SER A 282 19.98 18.89 -4.89
N LEU A 283 19.10 18.73 -5.87
CA LEU A 283 17.89 17.91 -5.72
C LEU A 283 18.22 16.43 -5.51
N PHE A 284 19.21 15.92 -6.24
CA PHE A 284 19.63 14.54 -6.16
C PHE A 284 20.34 14.24 -4.83
N GLU A 285 21.21 15.15 -4.36
CA GLU A 285 21.81 15.07 -3.02
C GLU A 285 20.72 14.96 -1.94
N ASN A 286 19.68 15.79 -2.04
CA ASN A 286 18.57 15.77 -1.10
C ASN A 286 17.81 14.43 -1.12
N PHE A 287 17.53 13.89 -2.31
CA PHE A 287 16.91 12.57 -2.46
C PHE A 287 17.72 11.47 -1.77
N ILE A 288 19.04 11.40 -2.03
CA ILE A 288 19.95 10.41 -1.44
C ILE A 288 19.98 10.57 0.09
N MET A 289 20.09 11.80 0.59
CA MET A 289 20.09 12.08 2.02
C MET A 289 18.81 11.61 2.70
N GLN A 290 17.64 11.90 2.12
CA GLN A 290 16.37 11.48 2.70
C GLN A 290 16.22 9.95 2.77
N ILE A 291 16.79 9.21 1.82
CA ILE A 291 16.87 7.74 1.91
C ILE A 291 17.70 7.32 3.12
N TYR A 292 18.91 7.84 3.29
CA TYR A 292 19.81 7.40 4.39
C TYR A 292 19.49 7.97 5.77
N LEU A 293 18.58 8.94 5.88
CA LEU A 293 18.07 9.38 7.18
C LEU A 293 17.35 8.27 7.96
N LYS A 294 16.79 7.26 7.27
CA LYS A 294 15.96 6.21 7.87
C LYS A 294 16.49 4.79 7.64
N ASN A 295 17.50 4.67 6.80
CA ASN A 295 17.99 3.41 6.26
C ASN A 295 19.46 3.20 6.57
N MET A 296 19.84 1.94 6.69
CA MET A 296 21.24 1.54 6.87
C MET A 296 22.06 1.87 5.63
N LEU A 297 23.30 2.34 5.81
CA LEU A 297 24.24 2.53 4.72
C LEU A 297 24.74 1.19 4.17
N PRO A 298 24.78 1.00 2.84
CA PRO A 298 25.33 -0.19 2.22
C PRO A 298 26.86 -0.25 2.34
N ASP A 299 27.48 -1.29 1.77
CA ASP A 299 28.95 -1.37 1.64
C ASP A 299 29.42 -0.34 0.60
N TYR A 300 28.71 -0.24 -0.53
CA TYR A 300 28.98 0.76 -1.57
C TYR A 300 27.71 1.47 -2.06
N ILE A 301 27.88 2.72 -2.48
CA ILE A 301 26.87 3.55 -3.12
C ILE A 301 27.37 3.87 -4.52
N ILE A 302 26.67 3.40 -5.55
CA ILE A 302 27.03 3.67 -6.93
C ILE A 302 26.24 4.88 -7.41
N LEU A 303 26.95 5.94 -7.82
CA LEU A 303 26.39 7.22 -8.26
C LEU A 303 26.81 7.54 -9.70
N PRO A 304 26.02 8.32 -10.46
CA PRO A 304 26.46 8.80 -11.77
C PRO A 304 27.58 9.85 -11.64
N PRO A 305 28.45 9.98 -12.67
CA PRO A 305 29.61 10.89 -12.62
C PRO A 305 29.30 12.36 -12.35
N ILE A 306 28.07 12.83 -12.65
CA ILE A 306 27.64 14.20 -12.34
C ILE A 306 27.70 14.53 -10.85
N LEU A 307 27.63 13.51 -9.97
CA LEU A 307 27.72 13.66 -8.53
C LEU A 307 29.16 13.59 -7.98
N LYS A 308 30.19 13.59 -8.83
CA LYS A 308 31.58 13.39 -8.40
C LYS A 308 32.13 14.44 -7.46
N ASN A 309 31.70 15.69 -7.59
CA ASN A 309 32.21 16.83 -6.80
C ASN A 309 31.16 17.36 -5.80
N THR A 310 30.36 16.46 -5.25
CA THR A 310 29.23 16.79 -4.38
C THR A 310 29.59 16.74 -2.90
N SER A 311 28.74 17.34 -2.08
CA SER A 311 28.89 17.32 -0.62
C SER A 311 28.67 15.93 0.00
N LEU A 312 28.14 14.98 -0.78
CA LEU A 312 27.97 13.57 -0.40
C LEU A 312 29.30 12.88 -0.08
N ASN A 313 30.39 13.28 -0.72
CA ASN A 313 31.73 12.71 -0.47
C ASN A 313 32.20 12.94 0.96
N PHE A 314 31.83 14.05 1.58
CA PHE A 314 32.20 14.33 2.98
C PHE A 314 31.43 13.47 3.99
N LEU A 315 30.28 12.92 3.59
CA LEU A 315 29.42 12.09 4.44
C LEU A 315 29.69 10.59 4.25
N PHE A 316 29.86 10.15 3.01
CA PHE A 316 29.91 8.73 2.67
C PHE A 316 31.30 8.26 2.22
N GLN A 317 32.26 9.18 2.01
CA GLN A 317 33.68 8.95 1.77
C GLN A 317 33.99 7.72 0.89
N GLU A 318 34.55 6.67 1.50
CA GLU A 318 35.08 5.47 0.83
C GLU A 318 34.00 4.52 0.31
N LYS A 319 32.73 4.78 0.64
CA LYS A 319 31.61 3.96 0.19
C LYS A 319 31.10 4.38 -1.19
N ILE A 320 31.42 5.58 -1.69
CA ILE A 320 30.91 6.03 -3.00
C ILE A 320 31.82 5.52 -4.12
N THR A 321 31.21 4.95 -5.16
CA THR A 321 31.84 4.72 -6.45
C THR A 321 31.03 5.39 -7.57
N TYR A 322 31.68 5.73 -8.68
CA TYR A 322 31.06 6.48 -9.78
C TYR A 322 30.84 5.66 -11.06
N GLY A 323 30.80 4.33 -10.92
CA GLY A 323 30.69 3.41 -12.04
C GLY A 323 31.92 3.40 -12.93
N ASN A 324 33.08 3.05 -12.37
CA ASN A 324 34.35 3.03 -13.11
C ASN A 324 34.59 1.69 -13.84
N ASP A 325 33.83 0.65 -13.50
CA ASP A 325 33.89 -0.68 -14.10
C ASP A 325 32.65 -0.97 -14.97
N GLU A 326 32.79 -1.90 -15.91
CA GLU A 326 31.75 -2.25 -16.90
C GLU A 326 30.44 -2.72 -16.23
N THR A 327 30.52 -3.44 -15.11
CA THR A 327 29.34 -3.97 -14.41
C THR A 327 28.55 -2.84 -13.76
N SER A 328 29.25 -1.95 -13.04
CA SER A 328 28.62 -0.77 -12.44
C SER A 328 28.01 0.17 -13.50
N LEU A 329 28.64 0.32 -14.66
CA LEU A 329 28.09 1.10 -15.79
C LEU A 329 26.79 0.50 -16.31
N LYS A 330 26.75 -0.83 -16.55
CA LYS A 330 25.52 -1.52 -16.98
C LYS A 330 24.37 -1.34 -16.00
N ILE A 331 24.64 -1.35 -14.69
CA ILE A 331 23.60 -1.20 -13.67
C ILE A 331 23.18 0.27 -13.50
N LEU A 332 24.09 1.22 -13.69
CA LEU A 332 23.72 2.63 -13.81
C LEU A 332 22.80 2.86 -15.01
N ASP A 333 23.10 2.26 -16.16
CA ASP A 333 22.24 2.32 -17.35
C ASP A 333 20.87 1.67 -17.09
N LEU A 334 20.85 0.52 -16.41
CA LEU A 334 19.60 -0.10 -15.97
C LEU A 334 18.77 0.84 -15.08
N ALA A 335 19.38 1.49 -14.10
CA ALA A 335 18.70 2.46 -13.23
C ALA A 335 18.17 3.67 -14.01
N LYS A 336 18.93 4.16 -15.01
CA LYS A 336 18.51 5.23 -15.90
C LYS A 336 17.34 4.82 -16.80
N ASN A 337 17.38 3.63 -17.39
CA ASN A 337 16.30 3.07 -18.21
C ASN A 337 15.02 2.89 -17.38
N ASN A 338 15.16 2.48 -16.11
CA ASN A 338 14.02 2.44 -15.18
C ASN A 338 13.44 3.85 -14.96
N ALA A 339 14.27 4.86 -14.75
CA ALA A 339 13.82 6.24 -14.58
C ALA A 339 13.09 6.77 -15.83
N GLN A 340 13.62 6.48 -17.02
CA GLN A 340 13.01 6.78 -18.32
C GLN A 340 11.63 6.14 -18.46
N GLU A 341 11.55 4.83 -18.22
CA GLU A 341 10.31 4.08 -18.35
C GLU A 341 9.24 4.57 -17.37
N TYR A 342 9.63 4.98 -16.15
CA TYR A 342 8.71 5.59 -15.20
C TYR A 342 8.15 6.93 -15.66
N ILE A 343 8.97 7.80 -16.24
CA ILE A 343 8.50 9.06 -16.82
C ILE A 343 7.59 8.77 -18.02
N ARG A 344 8.00 7.88 -18.92
CA ARG A 344 7.20 7.47 -20.08
C ARG A 344 5.84 6.93 -19.65
N GLN A 345 5.78 6.09 -18.63
CA GLN A 345 4.52 5.60 -18.08
C GLN A 345 3.67 6.74 -17.52
N GLN A 346 4.25 7.68 -16.76
CA GLN A 346 3.51 8.82 -16.23
C GLN A 346 3.02 9.78 -17.32
N GLU A 347 3.83 10.03 -18.34
CA GLU A 347 3.44 10.78 -19.52
C GLU A 347 2.36 10.05 -20.29
N LEU A 348 2.43 8.74 -20.44
CA LEU A 348 1.35 7.94 -21.00
C LEU A 348 0.10 7.97 -20.13
N TYR A 349 0.18 7.91 -18.80
CA TYR A 349 -0.98 8.07 -17.91
C TYR A 349 -1.56 9.49 -17.98
N LYS A 350 -0.75 10.51 -18.27
CA LYS A 350 -1.17 11.91 -18.49
C LYS A 350 -1.72 12.13 -19.89
N ASN A 351 -1.17 11.48 -20.90
CA ASN A 351 -1.60 11.56 -22.29
C ASN A 351 -2.81 10.63 -22.53
N GLN A 352 -2.96 9.59 -21.72
CA GLN A 352 -4.19 8.79 -21.55
C GLN A 352 -5.20 9.48 -20.62
N LYS A 353 -4.83 10.57 -19.93
CA LYS A 353 -5.81 11.64 -19.63
C LYS A 353 -6.05 12.45 -20.90
N SER A 354 -6.54 11.73 -21.90
CA SER A 354 -7.64 12.16 -22.73
C SER A 354 -8.59 13.02 -21.89
N ILE A 355 -8.85 14.24 -22.38
CA ILE A 355 -9.89 15.16 -21.94
C ILE A 355 -9.87 15.59 -20.45
N SER A 356 -10.06 16.88 -20.18
CA SER A 356 -10.24 17.37 -18.80
C SER A 356 -11.43 16.67 -18.13
N LYS A 357 -11.55 16.68 -16.80
CA LYS A 357 -12.72 16.07 -16.15
C LYS A 357 -14.01 16.75 -16.58
N GLU A 358 -13.92 18.05 -16.79
CA GLU A 358 -14.98 18.90 -17.29
C GLU A 358 -15.39 18.45 -18.70
N GLU A 359 -14.41 18.20 -19.57
CA GLU A 359 -14.61 17.72 -20.94
C GLU A 359 -15.08 16.26 -21.01
N LEU A 360 -14.67 15.42 -20.05
CA LEU A 360 -15.21 14.06 -19.87
C LEU A 360 -16.71 14.11 -19.53
N LEU A 361 -17.11 15.00 -18.62
CA LEU A 361 -18.53 15.19 -18.28
C LEU A 361 -19.32 15.84 -19.42
N ASP A 362 -18.73 16.77 -20.17
CA ASP A 362 -19.34 17.32 -21.40
C ASP A 362 -19.55 16.23 -22.45
N ASN A 363 -18.56 15.37 -22.65
CA ASN A 363 -18.66 14.25 -23.58
C ASN A 363 -19.65 13.20 -23.10
N LEU A 364 -19.68 12.91 -21.79
CA LEU A 364 -20.70 12.04 -21.18
C LEU A 364 -22.12 12.60 -21.44
N GLN A 365 -22.32 13.90 -21.22
CA GLN A 365 -23.61 14.57 -21.46
C GLN A 365 -24.04 14.44 -22.92
N LYS A 366 -23.14 14.75 -23.87
CA LYS A 366 -23.43 14.70 -25.32
C LYS A 366 -23.69 13.28 -25.79
N THR A 367 -22.84 12.34 -25.39
CA THR A 367 -22.91 10.93 -25.80
C THR A 367 -24.19 10.27 -25.30
N LEU A 368 -24.59 10.55 -24.05
CA LEU A 368 -25.80 9.99 -23.45
C LEU A 368 -27.06 10.85 -23.68
N LYS A 369 -26.92 11.99 -24.37
CA LYS A 369 -27.99 12.97 -24.63
C LYS A 369 -28.71 13.41 -23.35
N LEU A 370 -27.96 13.67 -22.28
CA LEU A 370 -28.54 14.05 -20.99
C LEU A 370 -29.04 15.50 -21.03
N PRO A 371 -30.20 15.79 -20.39
CA PRO A 371 -30.76 17.14 -20.37
C PRO A 371 -29.91 18.13 -19.56
N ASN A 372 -29.26 17.65 -18.50
CA ASN A 372 -28.46 18.46 -17.58
C ASN A 372 -27.00 17.97 -17.53
N TYR A 373 -26.10 18.86 -17.11
CA TYR A 373 -24.68 18.54 -16.92
C TYR A 373 -24.49 17.54 -15.77
N PRO A 374 -23.87 16.36 -15.98
CA PRO A 374 -23.83 15.28 -15.01
C PRO A 374 -22.73 15.50 -13.95
N TYR A 375 -22.82 16.58 -13.14
CA TYR A 375 -21.83 16.85 -12.10
C TYR A 375 -21.93 15.83 -10.96
N HIS A 376 -23.14 15.54 -10.50
CA HIS A 376 -23.47 14.63 -9.41
C HIS A 376 -24.08 13.33 -9.96
N ILE A 377 -23.34 12.23 -9.88
CA ILE A 377 -23.72 10.92 -10.43
C ILE A 377 -23.86 9.91 -9.30
N GLU A 378 -24.98 9.20 -9.25
CA GLU A 378 -25.23 8.11 -8.30
C GLU A 378 -25.34 6.78 -9.05
N MET A 379 -24.55 5.78 -8.66
CA MET A 379 -24.60 4.42 -9.23
C MET A 379 -25.07 3.42 -8.19
N PHE A 380 -26.02 2.57 -8.56
CA PHE A 380 -26.60 1.54 -7.71
C PHE A 380 -26.27 0.13 -8.21
N ASP A 381 -25.87 -0.74 -7.29
CA ASP A 381 -25.68 -2.18 -7.51
C ASP A 381 -26.39 -2.97 -6.40
N VAL A 382 -26.96 -4.12 -6.76
CA VAL A 382 -27.55 -5.09 -5.85
C VAL A 382 -26.80 -6.39 -6.04
N ALA A 383 -25.84 -6.65 -5.15
CA ALA A 383 -25.06 -7.87 -5.17
C ALA A 383 -25.77 -8.97 -4.36
N ASN A 384 -26.14 -10.06 -5.04
CA ASN A 384 -26.54 -11.32 -4.41
C ASN A 384 -25.27 -12.09 -4.07
N ILE A 385 -24.92 -12.15 -2.79
CA ILE A 385 -23.74 -12.87 -2.32
C ILE A 385 -24.23 -14.18 -1.69
N LEU A 386 -23.92 -15.32 -2.33
CA LEU A 386 -24.15 -16.68 -1.84
C LEU A 386 -25.63 -17.00 -1.48
N ASP A 387 -26.58 -16.62 -2.35
CA ASP A 387 -28.03 -16.91 -2.27
C ASP A 387 -28.79 -16.51 -0.98
N GLU A 388 -28.10 -16.03 0.06
CA GLU A 388 -28.67 -15.73 1.37
C GLU A 388 -28.43 -14.29 1.85
N PHE A 389 -27.60 -13.51 1.16
CA PHE A 389 -27.32 -12.12 1.54
C PHE A 389 -27.35 -11.18 0.34
N VAL A 390 -28.35 -10.30 0.33
CA VAL A 390 -28.48 -9.25 -0.66
C VAL A 390 -28.09 -7.92 -0.04
N THR A 391 -27.05 -7.29 -0.59
CA THR A 391 -26.62 -5.96 -0.15
C THR A 391 -26.70 -4.99 -1.31
N GLY A 392 -27.48 -3.92 -1.11
CA GLY A 392 -27.51 -2.79 -2.01
C GLY A 392 -26.34 -1.86 -1.73
N ALA A 393 -25.66 -1.41 -2.78
CA ALA A 393 -24.57 -0.46 -2.69
C ALA A 393 -24.86 0.76 -3.58
N MET A 394 -24.53 1.93 -3.07
CA MET A 394 -24.58 3.18 -3.81
C MET A 394 -23.24 3.90 -3.67
N VAL A 395 -22.66 4.25 -4.80
CA VAL A 395 -21.46 5.09 -4.89
C VAL A 395 -21.82 6.41 -5.55
N VAL A 396 -21.11 7.46 -5.14
CA VAL A 396 -21.40 8.83 -5.54
C VAL A 396 -20.17 9.43 -6.20
N PHE A 397 -20.35 10.01 -7.38
CA PHE A 397 -19.31 10.77 -8.06
C PHE A 397 -19.74 12.23 -8.19
N LYS A 398 -18.83 13.16 -7.87
CA LYS A 398 -19.01 14.61 -8.01
C LYS A 398 -17.84 15.17 -8.82
N GLY A 399 -18.12 15.85 -9.94
CA GLY A 399 -17.08 16.38 -10.83
C GLY A 399 -16.14 15.31 -11.37
N ALA A 400 -16.69 14.16 -11.79
CA ALA A 400 -15.96 12.97 -12.22
C ALA A 400 -14.99 12.36 -11.17
N GLN A 401 -15.20 12.64 -9.87
CA GLN A 401 -14.41 12.07 -8.78
C GLN A 401 -15.28 11.37 -7.74
N PRO A 402 -14.79 10.28 -7.12
CA PRO A 402 -15.54 9.59 -6.07
C PRO A 402 -15.69 10.47 -4.82
N SER A 403 -16.93 10.64 -4.37
CA SER A 403 -17.25 11.25 -3.07
C SER A 403 -17.42 10.15 -2.02
N PHE A 404 -16.31 9.68 -1.43
CA PHE A 404 -16.33 8.54 -0.51
C PHE A 404 -17.25 8.73 0.71
N ASN A 405 -17.37 9.96 1.19
CA ASN A 405 -18.24 10.28 2.33
C ASN A 405 -19.73 10.14 2.00
N ASP A 406 -20.09 10.17 0.72
CA ASP A 406 -21.46 10.10 0.25
C ASP A 406 -21.87 8.66 -0.14
N PHE A 407 -20.93 7.70 -0.09
CA PHE A 407 -21.23 6.29 -0.38
C PHE A 407 -22.20 5.71 0.67
N ARG A 408 -23.14 4.87 0.25
CA ARG A 408 -24.14 4.26 1.14
C ARG A 408 -24.28 2.78 0.87
N LYS A 409 -24.53 2.01 1.93
CA LYS A 409 -24.94 0.61 1.86
C LYS A 409 -26.35 0.49 2.38
N TYR A 410 -27.16 -0.28 1.66
CA TYR A 410 -28.53 -0.57 2.01
C TYR A 410 -28.61 -2.03 2.43
N ASN A 411 -29.05 -2.26 3.67
CA ASN A 411 -29.44 -3.59 4.09
C ASN A 411 -30.77 -3.90 3.40
N ILE A 412 -30.76 -4.89 2.51
CA ILE A 412 -31.95 -5.36 1.80
C ILE A 412 -32.48 -6.58 2.57
N ILE A 413 -33.75 -6.53 2.98
CA ILE A 413 -34.43 -7.66 3.62
C ILE A 413 -34.82 -8.62 2.50
N ILE A 414 -34.50 -9.91 2.67
CA ILE A 414 -34.90 -10.96 1.74
C ILE A 414 -36.38 -11.27 2.02
N ASP A 415 -37.27 -10.80 1.16
CA ASP A 415 -38.65 -11.30 1.07
C ASP A 415 -38.84 -12.08 -0.24
N GLU A 416 -39.96 -12.79 -0.37
CA GLU A 416 -40.33 -13.62 -1.53
C GLU A 416 -40.51 -12.82 -2.84
N LYS A 417 -40.39 -11.48 -2.81
CA LYS A 417 -40.90 -10.62 -3.87
C LYS A 417 -39.89 -10.26 -4.96
N GLY A 418 -38.74 -10.93 -4.99
CA GLY A 418 -37.75 -10.89 -6.08
C GLY A 418 -36.89 -9.61 -6.16
N ASP A 419 -35.87 -9.65 -7.02
CA ASP A 419 -34.84 -8.59 -7.12
C ASP A 419 -35.37 -7.23 -7.60
N PHE A 420 -36.48 -7.21 -8.34
CA PHE A 420 -37.14 -5.99 -8.80
C PHE A 420 -37.61 -5.11 -7.63
N GLN A 421 -38.31 -5.68 -6.66
CA GLN A 421 -38.84 -4.92 -5.52
C GLN A 421 -37.76 -4.46 -4.55
N ARG A 422 -36.67 -5.24 -4.44
CA ARG A 422 -35.49 -4.87 -3.65
C ARG A 422 -34.85 -3.58 -4.18
N MET A 423 -34.74 -3.45 -5.49
CA MET A 423 -34.26 -2.22 -6.13
C MET A 423 -35.23 -1.06 -5.92
N GLN A 424 -36.54 -1.28 -6.10
CA GLN A 424 -37.55 -0.25 -5.85
C GLN A 424 -37.45 0.32 -4.43
N ASN A 425 -37.38 -0.54 -3.42
CA ASN A 425 -37.24 -0.14 -2.02
C ASN A 425 -35.96 0.66 -1.75
N MET A 426 -34.84 0.30 -2.40
CA MET A 426 -33.58 1.01 -2.25
C MET A 426 -33.66 2.43 -2.81
N ILE A 427 -34.18 2.58 -4.03
CA ILE A 427 -34.36 3.87 -4.71
C ILE A 427 -35.34 4.74 -3.93
N TYR A 428 -36.50 4.19 -3.54
CA TYR A 428 -37.49 4.89 -2.74
C TYR A 428 -36.89 5.43 -1.43
N ARG A 429 -36.17 4.59 -0.66
CA ARG A 429 -35.56 5.01 0.61
C ARG A 429 -34.49 6.08 0.46
N ARG A 430 -33.76 6.09 -0.66
CA ARG A 430 -32.74 7.11 -0.95
C ARG A 430 -33.39 8.47 -1.21
N TYR A 431 -34.44 8.50 -2.01
CA TYR A 431 -35.01 9.75 -2.53
C TYR A 431 -36.23 10.26 -1.75
N GLN A 432 -36.92 9.41 -0.99
CA GLN A 432 -38.00 9.80 -0.08
C GLN A 432 -37.61 10.98 0.83
N LYS A 433 -36.37 11.00 1.32
CA LYS A 433 -35.89 12.04 2.24
C LYS A 433 -35.60 13.37 1.56
N GLU A 434 -35.49 13.39 0.24
CA GLU A 434 -35.17 14.58 -0.55
C GLU A 434 -36.43 15.23 -1.14
N VAL A 435 -37.59 14.58 -0.98
CA VAL A 435 -38.90 15.13 -1.34
C VAL A 435 -39.17 16.37 -0.48
N GLY A 436 -39.30 17.52 -1.12
CA GLY A 436 -39.57 18.82 -0.49
C GLY A 436 -38.37 19.75 -0.38
N GLU A 437 -37.19 19.26 0.03
CA GLU A 437 -35.99 20.11 0.20
C GLU A 437 -35.16 20.28 -1.09
N GLN A 438 -35.22 19.33 -2.04
CA GLN A 438 -34.51 19.32 -3.34
C GLN A 438 -33.00 19.67 -3.32
N LYS A 439 -32.33 19.63 -2.17
CA LYS A 439 -30.95 20.14 -2.02
C LYS A 439 -29.86 19.17 -2.47
N ASN A 440 -30.14 17.87 -2.58
CA ASN A 440 -29.11 16.85 -2.82
C ASN A 440 -29.58 15.71 -3.76
N LEU A 441 -30.23 16.10 -4.86
CA LEU A 441 -30.56 15.19 -5.96
C LEU A 441 -29.36 15.01 -6.91
N PRO A 442 -29.16 13.83 -7.51
CA PRO A 442 -28.18 13.63 -8.56
C PRO A 442 -28.65 14.19 -9.90
N ASP A 443 -27.69 14.53 -10.75
CA ASP A 443 -27.89 14.92 -12.16
C ASP A 443 -28.05 13.68 -13.06
N LEU A 444 -27.56 12.52 -12.61
CA LEU A 444 -27.64 11.24 -13.32
C LEU A 444 -27.68 10.07 -12.34
N ILE A 445 -28.60 9.15 -12.56
CA ILE A 445 -28.65 7.84 -11.90
C ILE A 445 -28.20 6.75 -12.88
N ILE A 446 -27.31 5.88 -12.42
CA ILE A 446 -26.82 4.73 -13.17
C ILE A 446 -27.26 3.46 -12.43
N MET A 447 -27.85 2.51 -13.16
CA MET A 447 -28.26 1.20 -12.67
C MET A 447 -27.33 0.11 -13.23
N ASP A 448 -26.83 -0.79 -12.37
CA ASP A 448 -26.07 -1.97 -12.79
C ASP A 448 -26.99 -3.08 -13.36
N GLY A 449 -27.58 -2.83 -14.52
CA GLY A 449 -28.38 -3.81 -15.22
C GLY A 449 -29.23 -3.26 -16.36
N GLY A 450 -30.05 -4.15 -16.92
CA GLY A 450 -30.88 -3.90 -18.10
C GLY A 450 -32.23 -3.23 -17.82
N LYS A 451 -33.17 -3.48 -18.73
CA LYS A 451 -34.51 -2.85 -18.76
C LYS A 451 -35.27 -3.00 -17.44
N ILE A 452 -35.11 -4.14 -16.76
CA ILE A 452 -35.79 -4.44 -15.48
C ILE A 452 -35.32 -3.47 -14.38
N GLN A 453 -34.00 -3.29 -14.24
CA GLN A 453 -33.39 -2.41 -13.24
C GLN A 453 -33.74 -0.93 -13.49
N VAL A 454 -33.66 -0.50 -14.76
CA VAL A 454 -33.99 0.88 -15.16
C VAL A 454 -35.48 1.17 -14.92
N SER A 455 -36.37 0.25 -15.30
CA SER A 455 -37.81 0.39 -15.07
C SER A 455 -38.17 0.43 -13.58
N ALA A 456 -37.50 -0.38 -12.76
CA ALA A 456 -37.65 -0.35 -11.31
C ALA A 456 -37.33 1.04 -10.75
N ALA A 457 -36.17 1.60 -11.09
CA ALA A 457 -35.78 2.93 -10.64
C ALA A 457 -36.75 4.01 -11.14
N LYS A 458 -37.12 3.98 -12.42
CA LYS A 458 -38.04 4.93 -13.04
C LYS A 458 -39.40 4.96 -12.33
N SER A 459 -39.98 3.79 -12.07
CA SER A 459 -41.27 3.69 -11.36
C SER A 459 -41.26 4.37 -9.98
N GLN A 460 -40.13 4.33 -9.27
CA GLN A 460 -40.03 4.93 -7.93
C GLN A 460 -39.79 6.43 -7.99
N LEU A 461 -39.05 6.92 -8.98
CA LEU A 461 -38.89 8.35 -9.18
C LEU A 461 -40.20 9.01 -9.61
N GLU A 462 -40.98 8.35 -10.48
CA GLU A 462 -42.32 8.80 -10.86
C GLU A 462 -43.26 8.86 -9.65
N LEU A 463 -43.23 7.86 -8.76
CA LEU A 463 -44.00 7.88 -7.50
C LEU A 463 -43.61 9.02 -6.56
N LEU A 464 -42.35 9.47 -6.62
CA LEU A 464 -41.82 10.55 -5.79
C LEU A 464 -41.90 11.93 -6.48
N ASP A 465 -42.46 12.00 -7.69
CA ASP A 465 -42.51 13.20 -8.54
C ASP A 465 -41.12 13.81 -8.80
N LEU A 466 -40.12 12.95 -9.04
CA LEU A 466 -38.74 13.34 -9.30
C LEU A 466 -38.37 13.04 -10.76
N ASN A 467 -37.92 14.08 -11.47
CA ASN A 467 -37.47 13.95 -12.86
C ASN A 467 -35.94 13.94 -12.94
N ILE A 468 -35.34 12.77 -12.71
CA ILE A 468 -33.88 12.57 -12.77
C ILE A 468 -33.54 11.62 -13.93
N PRO A 469 -32.57 11.94 -14.80
CA PRO A 469 -32.12 11.05 -15.85
C PRO A 469 -31.59 9.72 -15.29
N ILE A 470 -32.04 8.60 -15.85
CA ILE A 470 -31.59 7.24 -15.49
C ILE A 470 -30.97 6.58 -16.72
N ILE A 471 -29.85 5.88 -16.52
CA ILE A 471 -29.28 4.95 -17.49
C ILE A 471 -29.06 3.56 -16.88
N GLY A 472 -29.09 2.52 -17.72
CA GLY A 472 -28.73 1.15 -17.35
C GLY A 472 -27.47 0.68 -18.06
N LEU A 473 -26.54 0.08 -17.33
CA LEU A 473 -25.36 -0.59 -17.89
C LEU A 473 -25.64 -2.07 -18.09
N VAL A 474 -25.83 -2.51 -19.34
CA VAL A 474 -26.18 -3.90 -19.66
C VAL A 474 -24.94 -4.75 -19.89
N LYS A 475 -24.79 -5.83 -19.12
CA LYS A 475 -23.66 -6.78 -19.22
C LYS A 475 -23.95 -7.88 -20.25
N ASN A 476 -22.93 -8.33 -20.96
CA ASN A 476 -22.94 -9.56 -21.76
C ASN A 476 -22.67 -10.81 -20.90
N ASP A 477 -22.75 -12.00 -21.50
CA ASP A 477 -22.49 -13.32 -20.86
C ASP A 477 -21.08 -13.47 -20.26
N LYS A 478 -20.16 -12.53 -20.52
CA LYS A 478 -18.81 -12.45 -19.94
C LYS A 478 -18.68 -11.33 -18.90
N HIS A 479 -19.78 -10.84 -18.34
CA HIS A 479 -19.86 -9.78 -17.33
C HIS A 479 -19.25 -8.43 -17.76
N LYS A 480 -19.16 -8.12 -19.06
CA LYS A 480 -18.69 -6.82 -19.57
C LYS A 480 -19.84 -6.02 -20.16
N THR A 481 -19.87 -4.71 -19.92
CA THR A 481 -20.89 -3.80 -20.47
C THR A 481 -20.88 -3.82 -22.00
N GLU A 482 -22.04 -4.11 -22.61
CA GLU A 482 -22.24 -4.26 -24.05
C GLU A 482 -22.91 -3.03 -24.67
N TYR A 483 -23.95 -2.52 -24.03
CA TYR A 483 -24.65 -1.29 -24.43
C TYR A 483 -25.25 -0.58 -23.21
N ILE A 484 -25.60 0.69 -23.41
CA ILE A 484 -26.26 1.52 -22.39
C ILE A 484 -27.73 1.67 -22.77
N LEU A 485 -28.62 1.47 -21.82
CA LEU A 485 -30.03 1.85 -21.96
C LEU A 485 -30.20 3.26 -21.44
N ASN A 486 -30.64 4.19 -22.29
CA ASN A 486 -30.97 5.53 -21.85
C ASN A 486 -32.33 5.59 -21.14
N HIS A 487 -32.71 6.78 -20.66
CA HIS A 487 -33.96 7.03 -19.95
C HIS A 487 -35.21 6.62 -20.76
N ASP A 488 -35.13 6.67 -22.09
CA ASP A 488 -36.22 6.34 -23.02
C ASP A 488 -36.15 4.88 -23.51
N SER A 489 -35.35 4.03 -22.85
CA SER A 489 -35.13 2.62 -23.18
C SER A 489 -34.53 2.37 -24.57
N GLN A 490 -33.85 3.37 -25.14
CA GLN A 490 -33.08 3.24 -26.37
C GLN A 490 -31.67 2.74 -26.06
N GLU A 491 -31.15 1.91 -26.96
CA GLU A 491 -29.84 1.28 -26.84
C GLU A 491 -28.76 2.19 -27.44
N ILE A 492 -27.77 2.56 -26.63
CA ILE A 492 -26.62 3.36 -27.01
C ILE A 492 -25.38 2.46 -26.97
N TYR A 493 -24.78 2.25 -28.13
CA TYR A 493 -23.51 1.51 -28.26
C TYR A 493 -22.35 2.49 -28.16
N LEU A 494 -21.45 2.25 -27.21
CA LEU A 494 -20.22 3.01 -27.05
C LEU A 494 -19.02 2.21 -27.54
N ASP A 495 -18.11 2.89 -28.23
CA ASP A 495 -16.80 2.31 -28.51
C ASP A 495 -16.02 2.19 -27.19
N LYS A 496 -15.53 0.98 -26.91
CA LYS A 496 -14.76 0.63 -25.71
C LYS A 496 -13.44 1.41 -25.60
N SER A 497 -12.97 1.97 -26.71
CA SER A 497 -11.80 2.85 -26.73
C SER A 497 -12.09 4.24 -26.13
N GLN A 498 -13.37 4.67 -26.10
CA GLN A 498 -13.77 6.00 -25.63
C GLN A 498 -13.65 6.14 -24.11
N GLU A 499 -13.22 7.31 -23.67
CA GLU A 499 -13.05 7.64 -22.26
C GLU A 499 -14.36 7.63 -21.46
N VAL A 500 -15.47 7.98 -22.10
CA VAL A 500 -16.81 7.88 -21.51
C VAL A 500 -17.11 6.44 -21.08
N PHE A 501 -16.77 5.46 -21.92
CA PHE A 501 -16.95 4.05 -21.60
C PHE A 501 -16.08 3.61 -20.42
N LYS A 502 -14.79 3.97 -20.43
CA LYS A 502 -13.85 3.67 -19.33
C LYS A 502 -14.28 4.29 -18.01
N PHE A 503 -14.83 5.51 -18.04
CA PHE A 503 -15.34 6.18 -16.86
C PHE A 503 -16.56 5.45 -16.26
N LEU A 504 -17.49 4.99 -17.10
CA LEU A 504 -18.63 4.19 -16.66
C LEU A 504 -18.19 2.83 -16.10
N GLU A 505 -17.22 2.17 -16.73
CA GLU A 505 -16.61 0.92 -16.24
C GLU A 505 -15.94 1.12 -14.87
N LEU A 506 -15.22 2.23 -14.68
CA LEU A 506 -14.62 2.59 -13.39
C LEU A 506 -15.66 2.77 -12.27
N ILE A 507 -16.79 3.44 -12.57
CA ILE A 507 -17.89 3.62 -11.61
C ILE A 507 -18.50 2.26 -11.26
N GLN A 508 -18.71 1.40 -12.27
CA GLN A 508 -19.26 0.06 -12.13
C GLN A 508 -18.37 -0.85 -11.26
N GLU A 509 -17.06 -0.89 -11.55
CA GLU A 509 -16.10 -1.66 -10.74
C GLU A 509 -16.08 -1.16 -9.29
N ARG A 510 -16.20 0.16 -9.09
CA ARG A 510 -16.22 0.77 -7.75
C ARG A 510 -17.44 0.36 -6.95
N VAL A 511 -18.64 0.40 -7.53
CA VAL A 511 -19.87 0.04 -6.81
C VAL A 511 -19.87 -1.45 -6.44
N HIS A 512 -19.39 -2.31 -7.35
CA HIS A 512 -19.28 -3.74 -7.14
C HIS A 512 -18.30 -4.07 -6.00
N ASN A 513 -17.10 -3.50 -6.05
CA ASN A 513 -16.10 -3.65 -4.98
C ASN A 513 -16.63 -3.11 -3.65
N TYR A 514 -17.36 -2.00 -3.68
CA TYR A 514 -17.94 -1.42 -2.48
C TYR A 514 -19.03 -2.32 -1.89
N ALA A 515 -19.87 -2.96 -2.70
CA ALA A 515 -20.85 -3.95 -2.25
C ALA A 515 -20.15 -5.10 -1.50
N ILE A 516 -19.14 -5.71 -2.11
CA ILE A 516 -18.40 -6.87 -1.58
C ILE A 516 -17.59 -6.55 -0.31
N ALA A 517 -17.05 -5.33 -0.18
CA ALA A 517 -16.15 -4.96 0.92
C ALA A 517 -16.77 -5.10 2.34
N GLY A 518 -18.10 -5.23 2.47
CA GLY A 518 -18.79 -5.50 3.74
C GLY A 518 -18.72 -6.96 4.19
N PHE A 519 -18.59 -7.89 3.25
CA PHE A 519 -18.64 -9.33 3.49
C PHE A 519 -17.41 -9.83 4.25
N ARG A 520 -16.21 -9.36 3.86
CA ARG A 520 -14.93 -9.75 4.50
C ARG A 520 -14.80 -9.36 5.98
N LYS A 521 -15.57 -8.37 6.47
CA LYS A 521 -15.51 -7.91 7.87
C LYS A 521 -16.56 -8.56 8.78
N LYS A 522 -17.72 -8.99 8.24
CA LYS A 522 -18.77 -9.66 9.02
C LYS A 522 -18.59 -11.19 9.08
N HIS A 523 -18.03 -11.83 8.05
CA HIS A 523 -17.82 -13.28 8.02
C HIS A 523 -16.57 -13.78 8.76
N ASN A 524 -15.62 -12.90 9.07
CA ASN A 524 -14.39 -13.24 9.81
C ASN A 524 -14.56 -13.31 11.34
N LYS A 525 -15.80 -13.50 11.84
CA LYS A 525 -16.05 -13.75 13.26
C LYS A 525 -16.47 -15.21 13.46
N SER A 526 -15.69 -15.96 14.25
CA SER A 526 -16.11 -17.26 14.79
C SER A 526 -17.41 -17.15 15.58
N PHE A 527 -18.11 -18.27 15.79
CA PHE A 527 -19.30 -18.32 16.65
C PHE A 527 -19.05 -17.62 18.00
N THR A 528 -19.98 -16.78 18.42
CA THR A 528 -20.05 -16.30 19.80
C THR A 528 -20.61 -17.40 20.69
N ARG A 529 -20.16 -17.44 21.95
CA ARG A 529 -20.47 -18.46 22.96
C ARG A 529 -21.99 -18.71 23.12
N ASP A 530 -22.81 -17.72 22.79
CA ASP A 530 -24.26 -17.72 22.99
C ASP A 530 -25.02 -18.64 22.02
N ASP A 531 -24.56 -18.86 20.78
CA ASP A 531 -25.37 -19.55 19.75
C ASP A 531 -25.46 -21.08 19.94
N LEU A 532 -24.39 -21.71 20.46
CA LEU A 532 -24.29 -23.16 20.64
C LEU A 532 -24.44 -23.60 22.10
N SER A 533 -24.43 -22.66 23.06
CA SER A 533 -24.58 -22.95 24.50
C SER A 533 -25.99 -23.35 24.91
N ALA A 534 -27.00 -23.05 24.08
CA ALA A 534 -28.39 -23.43 24.33
C ALA A 534 -28.66 -24.94 24.17
N ILE A 535 -27.76 -25.68 23.52
CA ILE A 535 -27.91 -27.11 23.29
C ILE A 535 -27.47 -27.89 24.53
N LYS A 536 -28.42 -28.58 25.16
CA LYS A 536 -28.18 -29.39 26.35
C LYS A 536 -27.16 -30.50 26.05
N GLY A 537 -25.95 -30.39 26.60
CA GLY A 537 -24.84 -31.32 26.36
C GLY A 537 -23.69 -30.76 25.52
N VAL A 538 -23.81 -29.55 24.97
CA VAL A 538 -22.72 -28.86 24.24
C VAL A 538 -22.00 -27.90 25.20
N GLY A 539 -20.83 -28.32 25.69
CA GLY A 539 -19.95 -27.51 26.53
C GLY A 539 -18.86 -26.78 25.75
N GLU A 540 -18.10 -25.91 26.44
CA GLU A 540 -17.05 -25.07 25.82
C GLU A 540 -16.00 -25.83 25.01
N LYS A 541 -15.58 -27.00 25.50
CA LYS A 541 -14.60 -27.85 24.79
C LYS A 541 -15.13 -28.38 23.45
N MET A 542 -16.44 -28.57 23.35
CA MET A 542 -17.08 -29.01 22.09
C MET A 542 -17.21 -27.83 21.13
N ILE A 543 -17.58 -26.65 21.63
CA ILE A 543 -17.67 -25.41 20.84
C ILE A 543 -16.30 -25.03 20.25
N GLN A 544 -15.23 -25.18 21.03
CA GLN A 544 -13.87 -24.96 20.53
C GLN A 544 -13.49 -25.93 19.42
N LYS A 545 -13.83 -27.22 19.54
CA LYS A 545 -13.58 -28.21 18.49
C LYS A 545 -14.37 -27.89 17.21
N ILE A 546 -15.65 -27.53 17.35
CA ILE A 546 -16.49 -27.11 16.24
C ILE A 546 -15.89 -25.88 15.54
N ASN A 547 -15.48 -24.85 16.29
CA ASN A 547 -14.85 -23.64 15.73
C ASN A 547 -13.47 -23.88 15.10
N THR A 548 -12.76 -24.95 15.50
CA THR A 548 -11.45 -25.29 14.94
C THR A 548 -11.61 -25.96 13.57
N GLN A 549 -12.62 -26.83 13.42
CA GLN A 549 -12.87 -27.56 12.18
C GLN A 549 -13.78 -26.80 11.21
N PHE A 550 -14.63 -25.91 11.73
CA PHE A 550 -15.48 -25.00 10.97
C PHE A 550 -15.14 -23.56 11.40
N PRO A 551 -14.11 -22.95 10.79
CA PRO A 551 -13.59 -21.64 11.20
C PRO A 551 -14.61 -20.51 11.02
N SER A 552 -15.53 -20.66 10.06
CA SER A 552 -16.62 -19.74 9.84
C SER A 552 -17.99 -20.38 10.12
N ARG A 553 -18.98 -19.53 10.42
CA ARG A 553 -20.38 -19.97 10.55
C ARG A 553 -20.88 -20.68 9.29
N MET A 554 -20.44 -20.26 8.10
CA MET A 554 -20.87 -20.85 6.83
C MET A 554 -20.35 -22.28 6.67
N ASP A 555 -19.09 -22.52 7.07
CA ASP A 555 -18.49 -23.85 7.00
C ASP A 555 -19.26 -24.84 7.87
N PHE A 556 -19.75 -24.39 9.04
CA PHE A 556 -20.59 -25.20 9.91
C PHE A 556 -21.99 -25.43 9.34
N TYR A 557 -22.62 -24.42 8.71
CA TYR A 557 -23.94 -24.56 8.09
C TYR A 557 -23.92 -25.50 6.88
N ASN A 558 -22.87 -25.43 6.07
CA ASN A 558 -22.68 -26.27 4.89
C ASN A 558 -22.11 -27.66 5.22
N ALA A 559 -21.63 -27.88 6.45
CA ALA A 559 -21.17 -29.19 6.90
C ALA A 559 -22.29 -30.24 6.83
N SER A 560 -21.97 -31.35 6.18
CA SER A 560 -22.80 -32.54 6.08
C SER A 560 -23.03 -33.21 7.44
N PHE A 561 -24.05 -34.06 7.50
CA PHE A 561 -24.38 -34.80 8.73
C PHE A 561 -23.22 -35.68 9.21
N GLU A 562 -22.48 -36.30 8.29
CA GLU A 562 -21.33 -37.14 8.61
C GLU A 562 -20.15 -36.32 9.16
N GLU A 563 -19.91 -35.12 8.62
CA GLU A 563 -18.88 -34.21 9.10
C GLU A 563 -19.17 -33.71 10.52
N ILE A 564 -20.42 -33.42 10.86
CA ILE A 564 -20.81 -33.03 12.22
C ILE A 564 -20.72 -34.23 13.18
N LYS A 565 -21.13 -35.43 12.74
CA LYS A 565 -21.06 -36.67 13.52
C LYS A 565 -19.62 -37.11 13.81
N SER A 566 -18.66 -36.74 12.96
CA SER A 566 -17.24 -36.98 13.19
C SER A 566 -16.71 -36.28 14.46
N ILE A 567 -17.34 -35.16 14.85
CA ILE A 567 -16.95 -34.36 16.02
C ILE A 567 -17.83 -34.67 17.23
N VAL A 568 -19.14 -34.83 17.00
CA VAL A 568 -20.14 -35.06 18.05
C VAL A 568 -20.64 -36.49 17.98
N LYS A 569 -20.14 -37.33 18.90
CA LYS A 569 -20.42 -38.78 18.91
C LYS A 569 -21.84 -39.16 19.37
N LYS A 570 -22.58 -38.25 20.00
CA LYS A 570 -23.94 -38.51 20.49
C LYS A 570 -24.96 -38.06 19.46
N ASP A 571 -25.69 -39.01 18.90
CA ASP A 571 -26.67 -38.77 17.83
C ASP A 571 -27.78 -37.78 18.25
N GLU A 572 -28.17 -37.76 19.53
CA GLU A 572 -29.14 -36.80 20.08
C GLU A 572 -28.68 -35.33 19.95
N ILE A 573 -27.38 -35.07 20.10
CA ILE A 573 -26.82 -33.71 20.00
C ILE A 573 -26.66 -33.31 18.53
N VAL A 574 -26.33 -34.26 17.65
CA VAL A 574 -26.27 -34.04 16.21
C VAL A 574 -27.67 -33.71 15.66
N LEU A 575 -28.70 -34.41 16.14
CA LEU A 575 -30.10 -34.13 15.82
C LEU A 575 -30.55 -32.75 16.34
N ALA A 576 -30.19 -32.36 17.57
CA ALA A 576 -30.50 -31.03 18.09
C ALA A 576 -29.80 -29.89 17.31
N ILE A 577 -28.55 -30.13 16.85
CA ILE A 577 -27.83 -29.20 15.96
C ILE A 577 -28.55 -29.08 14.61
N LYS A 578 -29.06 -30.20 14.07
CA LYS A 578 -29.83 -30.22 12.82
C LYS A 578 -31.19 -29.52 12.97
N GLU A 579 -31.87 -29.69 14.10
CA GLU A 579 -33.12 -28.97 14.38
C GLU A 579 -32.90 -27.46 14.51
N ILE A 580 -31.79 -27.02 15.09
CA ILE A 580 -31.43 -25.59 15.12
C ILE A 580 -31.07 -25.07 13.73
N LYS A 581 -30.35 -25.87 12.90
CA LYS A 581 -30.15 -25.54 11.48
C LYS A 581 -31.51 -25.33 10.78
N ASN A 582 -32.42 -26.29 10.93
CA ASN A 582 -33.75 -26.23 10.30
C ASN A 582 -34.66 -25.13 10.89
N GLN A 583 -34.58 -24.82 12.19
CA GLN A 583 -35.37 -23.76 12.82
C GLN A 583 -34.85 -22.36 12.49
N LEU A 584 -33.55 -22.22 12.22
CA LEU A 584 -32.97 -20.98 11.71
C LEU A 584 -33.22 -20.81 10.22
N ASP A 585 -33.34 -21.90 9.46
CA ASP A 585 -33.81 -21.89 8.07
C ASP A 585 -35.33 -21.67 7.94
N ASN A 586 -36.14 -22.14 8.90
CA ASN A 586 -37.61 -21.92 8.94
C ASN A 586 -38.02 -20.63 9.68
N LYS A 587 -37.07 -19.90 10.29
CA LYS A 587 -37.25 -18.51 10.75
C LYS A 587 -36.70 -17.48 9.76
N LYS A 588 -36.17 -17.94 8.62
CA LYS A 588 -36.14 -17.18 7.36
C LYS A 588 -37.52 -17.28 6.71
#